data_AF-A0A7K4IEC8-F1
#
_entry.id   AF-A0A7K4IEC8-F1
#
_cell.length_a   1.000
_cell.length_b   1.000
_cell.length_c   1.000
_cell.angle_alpha   90.00
_cell.angle_beta   90.00
_cell.angle_gamma   90.00
#
_symmetry.space_group_name_H-M   'P 1'
#
loop_
_entity.id
_entity.type
_entity.pdbx_description
1 polymer ?
#
loop_
_entity_poly.entity_id
_entity_poly.type
_entity_poly.pdbx_seq_one_letter_code
_entity_poly.pdbx_strand_id
1 'polypeptide(L)'
;IPPWDSGHATDADELVVINHMWDEIRSIMTNYVGIVRSRKRLIRARNRIGFIAKEIEQFYWDFKITPDLVELRNIATVAELIIKMARMRRESRGAHYNKDYPYRSSETVDTVIKKGFAAHER
;
A
#
# COMPACT_ATOMS: atom_id res chain seq x y z
N ILE A 1 -1.63 -17.44 -26.99
CA ILE A 1 -1.44 -17.25 -25.53
C ILE A 1 -1.96 -18.52 -24.88
N PRO A 2 -1.18 -19.19 -24.01
CA PRO A 2 -1.67 -20.37 -23.30
C PRO A 2 -2.89 -19.99 -22.44
N PRO A 3 -3.90 -20.86 -22.32
CA PRO A 3 -5.00 -20.63 -21.38
C PRO A 3 -4.45 -20.64 -19.95
N TRP A 4 -5.02 -19.76 -19.11
CA TRP A 4 -4.68 -19.69 -17.70
C TRP A 4 -5.11 -20.99 -17.00
N ASP A 5 -4.19 -21.60 -16.24
CA ASP A 5 -4.41 -22.85 -15.50
C ASP A 5 -4.44 -22.54 -14.00
N SER A 6 -5.58 -22.83 -13.36
CA SER A 6 -5.82 -22.58 -11.94
C SER A 6 -5.19 -23.61 -11.01
N GLY A 7 -4.53 -24.65 -11.53
CA GLY A 7 -3.84 -25.65 -10.70
C GLY A 7 -4.75 -26.31 -9.65
N HIS A 8 -4.30 -26.34 -8.39
CA HIS A 8 -4.96 -27.01 -7.25
C HIS A 8 -5.79 -26.05 -6.38
N ALA A 9 -6.13 -24.88 -6.92
CA ALA A 9 -6.85 -23.83 -6.21
C ALA A 9 -8.21 -24.33 -5.68
N THR A 10 -8.40 -24.19 -4.36
CA THR A 10 -9.63 -24.58 -3.65
C THR A 10 -10.71 -23.49 -3.74
N ASP A 11 -11.98 -23.88 -3.61
CA ASP A 11 -13.08 -22.92 -3.44
C ASP A 11 -13.05 -22.35 -2.03
N ALA A 12 -13.16 -21.03 -1.96
CA ALA A 12 -12.80 -20.25 -0.80
C ALA A 12 -14.05 -19.76 -0.04
N ASP A 13 -14.20 -20.16 1.23
CA ASP A 13 -15.00 -19.45 2.24
C ASP A 13 -14.36 -18.07 2.63
N GLU A 14 -13.48 -17.53 1.77
CA GLU A 14 -12.58 -16.41 2.07
C GLU A 14 -13.16 -15.02 1.87
N LEU A 15 -14.42 -14.89 1.43
CA LEU A 15 -15.05 -13.57 1.33
C LEU A 15 -14.96 -12.81 2.66
N VAL A 16 -15.04 -13.52 3.79
CA VAL A 16 -14.87 -12.94 5.12
C VAL A 16 -13.44 -12.40 5.33
N VAL A 17 -12.42 -13.16 4.92
CA VAL A 17 -11.01 -12.77 5.05
C VAL A 17 -10.71 -11.57 4.16
N ILE A 18 -11.15 -11.59 2.90
CA ILE A 18 -10.97 -10.47 1.95
C ILE A 18 -11.59 -9.19 2.52
N ASN A 19 -12.81 -9.27 3.04
CA ASN A 19 -13.47 -8.11 3.66
C ASN A 19 -12.70 -7.59 4.89
N HIS A 20 -12.19 -8.47 5.75
CA HIS A 20 -11.38 -8.08 6.89
C HIS A 20 -10.08 -7.38 6.48
N MET A 21 -9.37 -7.90 5.47
CA MET A 21 -8.15 -7.28 4.96
C MET A 21 -8.43 -5.92 4.32
N TRP A 22 -9.55 -5.79 3.62
CA TRP A 22 -9.99 -4.52 3.04
C TRP A 22 -10.22 -3.46 4.13
N ASP A 23 -10.92 -3.82 5.20
CA ASP A 23 -11.15 -2.95 6.36
C ASP A 23 -9.84 -2.59 7.08
N GLU A 24 -8.91 -3.55 7.18
CA GLU A 24 -7.61 -3.31 7.79
C GLU A 24 -6.79 -2.28 6.99
N ILE A 25 -6.71 -2.43 5.67
CA ILE A 25 -6.03 -1.45 4.79
C ILE A 25 -6.66 -0.07 4.96
N ARG A 26 -8.00 0.01 4.94
CA ARG A 26 -8.73 1.28 5.10
C ARG A 26 -8.43 1.94 6.45
N SER A 27 -8.42 1.15 7.52
CA SER A 27 -8.10 1.61 8.87
C SER A 27 -6.65 2.12 8.97
N ILE A 28 -5.69 1.40 8.39
CA ILE A 28 -4.27 1.79 8.33
C ILE A 28 -4.11 3.13 7.59
N MET A 29 -4.72 3.26 6.41
CA MET A 29 -4.63 4.48 5.60
C MET A 29 -5.25 5.68 6.32
N THR A 30 -6.40 5.49 6.96
CA THR A 30 -7.07 6.55 7.74
C THR A 30 -6.25 6.97 8.95
N ASN A 31 -5.78 6.01 9.76
CA ASN A 31 -5.14 6.28 11.05
C ASN A 31 -3.69 6.77 10.93
N TYR A 32 -2.96 6.35 9.90
CA TYR A 32 -1.54 6.64 9.76
C TYR A 32 -1.16 7.50 8.56
N VAL A 33 -2.00 7.53 7.52
CA VAL A 33 -1.75 8.22 6.24
C VAL A 33 -2.83 9.27 5.93
N GLY A 34 -3.69 9.58 6.91
CA GLY A 34 -4.70 10.64 6.85
C GLY A 34 -4.10 12.06 6.83
N ILE A 35 -4.92 13.06 7.17
CA ILE A 35 -4.57 14.49 7.03
C ILE A 35 -3.24 14.82 7.73
N VAL A 36 -3.08 14.39 8.99
CA VAL A 36 -1.88 14.64 9.80
C VAL A 36 -0.98 13.42 9.87
N ARG A 37 0.23 13.54 9.32
CA ARG A 37 1.21 12.46 9.21
C ARG A 37 2.40 12.69 10.13
N SER A 38 3.12 11.61 10.42
CA SER A 38 4.44 11.65 11.05
C SER A 38 5.29 10.48 10.58
N ARG A 39 6.61 10.63 10.63
CA ARG A 39 7.59 9.59 10.30
C ARG A 39 7.28 8.29 11.02
N LYS A 40 6.98 8.36 12.33
CA LYS A 40 6.64 7.19 13.16
C LYS A 40 5.36 6.48 12.67
N ARG A 41 4.32 7.23 12.32
CA ARG A 41 3.05 6.66 11.80
C ARG A 41 3.25 6.05 10.42
N LEU A 42 3.98 6.72 9.53
CA LEU A 42 4.23 6.23 8.18
C LEU A 42 5.11 4.96 8.17
N ILE A 43 6.09 4.85 9.07
CA ILE A 43 6.87 3.60 9.24
C ILE A 43 5.95 2.45 9.70
N ARG A 44 5.05 2.71 10.64
CA ARG A 44 4.08 1.69 11.09
C ARG A 44 3.12 1.28 9.97
N ALA A 45 2.61 2.23 9.20
CA ALA A 45 1.76 1.96 8.04
C ALA A 45 2.47 1.06 7.04
N ARG A 46 3.73 1.37 6.69
CA ARG A 46 4.54 0.56 5.77
C ARG A 46 4.66 -0.88 6.26
N ASN A 47 5.00 -1.07 7.53
CA ASN A 47 5.22 -2.41 8.07
C ASN A 47 3.93 -3.24 8.06
N ARG A 48 2.78 -2.63 8.37
CA ARG A 48 1.49 -3.31 8.35
C ARG A 48 1.00 -3.62 6.94
N ILE A 49 1.00 -2.64 6.04
CA ILE A 49 0.63 -2.89 4.64
C ILE A 49 1.55 -3.93 4.01
N GLY A 50 2.86 -3.89 4.29
CA GLY A 50 3.79 -4.89 3.76
C GLY A 50 3.59 -6.30 4.30
N PHE A 51 2.93 -6.46 5.46
CA PHE A 51 2.49 -7.77 5.94
C PHE A 51 1.24 -8.23 5.18
N ILE A 52 0.21 -7.37 5.12
CA ILE A 52 -1.04 -7.62 4.39
C ILE A 52 -0.77 -7.94 2.91
N ALA A 53 0.13 -7.19 2.26
CA ALA A 53 0.47 -7.41 0.85
C ALA A 53 1.11 -8.78 0.60
N LYS A 54 1.91 -9.30 1.53
CA LYS A 54 2.47 -10.66 1.43
C LYS A 54 1.40 -11.72 1.60
N GLU A 55 0.47 -11.51 2.53
CA GLU A 55 -0.66 -12.40 2.76
C GLU A 55 -1.59 -12.45 1.53
N ILE A 56 -1.91 -11.30 0.92
CA ILE A 56 -2.66 -11.24 -0.35
C ILE A 56 -1.94 -11.98 -1.46
N GLU A 57 -0.62 -11.81 -1.59
CA GLU A 57 0.15 -12.50 -2.64
C GLU A 57 0.14 -14.01 -2.40
N GLN A 58 0.19 -14.47 -1.15
CA GLN A 58 0.03 -15.89 -0.83
C GLN A 58 -1.37 -16.40 -1.23
N PHE A 59 -2.44 -15.67 -0.87
CA PHE A 59 -3.80 -16.04 -1.27
C PHE A 59 -3.97 -16.11 -2.79
N TYR A 60 -3.32 -15.20 -3.52
CA TYR A 60 -3.34 -15.18 -4.98
C TYR A 60 -2.76 -16.45 -5.63
N TRP A 61 -1.80 -17.12 -4.97
CA TRP A 61 -1.20 -18.36 -5.47
C TRP A 61 -1.90 -19.62 -4.97
N ASP A 62 -2.47 -19.57 -3.75
CA ASP A 62 -3.05 -20.74 -3.08
C ASP A 62 -4.54 -20.97 -3.47
N PHE A 63 -5.27 -19.93 -3.89
CA PHE A 63 -6.72 -19.97 -4.10
C PHE A 63 -7.17 -19.57 -5.51
N LYS A 64 -8.46 -19.82 -5.82
CA LYS A 64 -9.03 -19.44 -7.11
C LYS A 64 -9.11 -17.92 -7.19
N ILE A 65 -8.58 -17.36 -8.28
CA ILE A 65 -8.62 -15.92 -8.51
C ILE A 65 -10.07 -15.46 -8.66
N THR A 66 -10.50 -14.58 -7.76
CA THR A 66 -11.77 -13.88 -7.83
C THR A 66 -11.56 -12.39 -8.13
N PRO A 67 -12.58 -11.68 -8.66
CA PRO A 67 -12.51 -10.23 -8.84
C PRO A 67 -12.15 -9.49 -7.55
N ASP A 68 -12.73 -9.89 -6.41
CA ASP A 68 -12.50 -9.25 -5.11
C ASP A 68 -11.04 -9.39 -4.64
N LEU A 69 -10.42 -10.54 -4.88
CA LEU A 69 -9.00 -10.76 -4.55
C LEU A 69 -8.08 -9.87 -5.41
N VAL A 70 -8.40 -9.72 -6.70
CA VAL A 70 -7.66 -8.82 -7.60
C VAL A 70 -7.83 -7.36 -7.17
N GLU A 71 -9.04 -6.96 -6.77
CA GLU A 71 -9.30 -5.62 -6.24
C GLU A 71 -8.49 -5.37 -4.96
N LEU A 72 -8.52 -6.31 -4.01
CA LEU A 72 -7.77 -6.23 -2.76
C LEU A 72 -6.26 -6.06 -3.02
N ARG A 73 -5.70 -6.82 -3.96
CA ARG A 73 -4.30 -6.71 -4.39
C ARG A 73 -3.97 -5.32 -4.95
N ASN A 74 -4.84 -4.78 -5.79
CA ASN A 74 -4.65 -3.46 -6.38
C ASN A 74 -4.69 -2.37 -5.31
N ILE A 75 -5.64 -2.45 -4.38
CA ILE A 75 -5.76 -1.51 -3.26
C ILE A 75 -4.51 -1.54 -2.38
N ALA A 76 -4.03 -2.74 -2.00
CA ALA A 76 -2.80 -2.89 -1.23
C ALA A 76 -1.59 -2.27 -1.94
N THR A 77 -1.45 -2.52 -3.26
CA THR A 77 -0.37 -1.95 -4.08
C THR A 77 -0.41 -0.42 -4.09
N VAL A 78 -1.58 0.17 -4.31
CA VAL A 78 -1.76 1.63 -4.30
C VAL A 78 -1.46 2.20 -2.91
N ALA A 79 -1.90 1.55 -1.84
CA ALA A 79 -1.61 1.94 -0.46
C ALA A 79 -0.09 1.96 -0.19
N GLU A 80 0.64 0.93 -0.61
CA GLU A 80 2.11 0.88 -0.50
C GLU A 80 2.79 2.05 -1.20
N LEU A 81 2.37 2.36 -2.43
CA LEU A 81 2.91 3.47 -3.20
C LEU A 81 2.66 4.81 -2.52
N ILE A 82 1.44 5.05 -2.03
CA ILE A 82 1.10 6.28 -1.29
C ILE A 82 1.96 6.41 -0.03
N ILE A 83 2.11 5.34 0.75
CA ILE A 83 2.95 5.34 1.95
C ILE A 83 4.40 5.62 1.60
N LYS A 84 4.93 4.99 0.55
CA LYS A 84 6.30 5.20 0.07
C LYS A 84 6.52 6.66 -0.33
N MET A 85 5.63 7.24 -1.13
CA MET A 85 5.70 8.65 -1.54
C MET A 85 5.62 9.59 -0.32
N ALA A 86 4.69 9.34 0.61
CA ALA A 86 4.53 10.14 1.82
C ALA A 86 5.77 10.10 2.72
N ARG A 87 6.54 9.00 2.73
CA ARG A 87 7.80 8.89 3.47
C ARG A 87 8.96 9.60 2.80
N MET A 88 8.97 9.67 1.47
CA MET A 88 10.02 10.36 0.71
C MET A 88 9.93 11.89 0.88
N ARG A 89 8.72 12.42 1.05
CA ARG A 89 8.48 13.85 1.21
C ARG A 89 8.77 14.33 2.65
N ARG A 90 9.87 15.07 2.83
CA ARG A 90 10.31 15.67 4.10
C ARG A 90 9.94 17.15 4.19
N GLU A 91 8.71 17.48 3.84
CA GLU A 91 8.14 18.83 3.91
C GLU A 91 6.63 18.74 4.15
N SER A 92 5.97 19.86 4.42
CA SER A 92 4.51 19.98 4.40
C SER A 92 4.06 20.93 3.31
N ARG A 93 3.22 20.43 2.39
CA ARG A 93 2.72 21.16 1.23
C ARG A 93 1.35 20.66 0.79
N GLY A 94 0.38 21.57 0.62
CA GLY A 94 -0.97 21.24 0.19
C GLY A 94 -1.63 20.20 1.11
N ALA A 95 -2.19 19.13 0.54
CA ALA A 95 -2.83 18.05 1.30
C ALA A 95 -1.83 17.11 2.02
N HIS A 96 -0.53 17.27 1.81
CA HIS A 96 0.51 16.53 2.51
C HIS A 96 1.02 17.33 3.71
N TYR A 97 0.45 17.08 4.89
CA TYR A 97 0.95 17.65 6.15
C TYR A 97 1.67 16.59 6.98
N ASN A 98 2.95 16.84 7.28
CA ASN A 98 3.80 16.00 8.11
C ASN A 98 4.30 16.81 9.31
N LYS A 99 3.86 16.44 10.51
CA LYS A 99 4.17 17.19 11.73
C LYS A 99 5.66 17.24 12.08
N ASP A 100 6.43 16.27 11.60
CA ASP A 100 7.88 16.23 11.82
C ASP A 100 8.62 17.18 10.85
N TYR A 101 7.96 17.64 9.78
CA TYR A 101 8.44 18.60 8.78
C TYR A 101 7.34 19.61 8.46
N PRO A 102 7.00 20.54 9.38
CA PRO A 102 5.80 21.38 9.27
C PRO A 102 5.89 22.47 8.19
N TYR A 103 7.10 22.76 7.70
CA TYR A 103 7.34 23.80 6.70
C TYR A 103 7.51 23.21 5.30
N ARG A 104 7.20 24.03 4.30
CA ARG A 104 7.46 23.73 2.87
C ARG A 104 8.95 23.89 2.56
N SER A 105 9.49 23.06 1.66
CA SER A 105 10.84 23.29 1.11
C SER A 105 10.85 24.48 0.15
N SER A 106 12.04 25.07 -0.05
CA SER A 106 12.25 26.12 -1.05
C SER A 106 12.02 25.61 -2.47
N GLU A 107 12.52 24.41 -2.76
CA GLU A 107 12.34 23.74 -4.05
C GLU A 107 11.05 22.93 -4.07
N THR A 108 10.36 22.94 -5.22
CA THR A 108 9.17 22.11 -5.45
C THR A 108 9.58 20.96 -6.36
N VAL A 109 9.59 19.75 -5.82
CA VAL A 109 10.04 18.55 -6.53
C VAL A 109 8.92 17.50 -6.49
N ASP A 110 8.60 16.96 -7.67
CA ASP A 110 7.63 15.89 -7.77
C ASP A 110 8.18 14.59 -7.17
N THR A 111 7.30 13.82 -6.53
CA THR A 111 7.66 12.49 -6.04
C THR A 111 7.35 11.47 -7.12
N VAL A 112 8.40 10.95 -7.76
CA VAL A 112 8.28 9.98 -8.86
C VAL A 112 8.71 8.59 -8.36
N ILE A 113 7.87 7.57 -8.63
CA ILE A 113 8.20 6.16 -8.41
C ILE A 113 8.10 5.45 -9.76
N LYS A 114 9.14 4.67 -10.10
CA LYS A 114 9.18 3.84 -11.30
C LYS A 114 9.47 2.39 -10.92
N LYS A 115 8.73 1.45 -11.51
CA LYS A 115 8.97 0.00 -11.32
C LYS A 115 10.35 -0.35 -11.88
N GLY A 116 11.18 -1.04 -11.10
CA GLY A 116 12.55 -1.41 -11.48
C GLY A 116 13.63 -0.35 -11.27
N PHE A 117 13.30 0.82 -10.68
CA PHE A 117 14.28 1.84 -10.30
C PHE A 117 14.39 1.88 -8.77
N ALA A 118 15.50 1.39 -8.22
CA ALA A 118 15.88 1.66 -6.85
C ALA A 118 16.40 3.10 -6.80
N ALA A 119 15.66 4.00 -6.15
CA ALA A 119 16.14 5.37 -5.96
C ALA A 119 17.41 5.30 -5.10
N HIS A 120 18.55 5.69 -5.68
CA HIS A 120 19.77 5.95 -4.92
C HIS A 120 19.45 6.97 -3.83
N GLU A 121 19.67 6.58 -2.57
CA GLU A 121 19.75 7.54 -1.47
C GLU A 121 20.93 8.48 -1.78
N ARG A 122 20.60 9.75 -2.08
CA ARG A 122 21.54 10.87 -2.03
C ARG A 122 21.36 11.59 -0.70
#